data_AF-A0AA38HV22-F1
#
_entry.id   AF-A0AA38HV22-F1
#
_cell.length_a   1.000
_cell.length_b   1.000
_cell.length_c   1.000
_cell.angle_alpha   90.00
_cell.angle_beta   90.00
_cell.angle_gamma   90.00
#
_symmetry.space_group_name_H-M   'P 1'
#
loop_
_entity.id
_entity.type
_entity.pdbx_description
1 polymer ?
#
loop_
_entity_poly.entity_id
_entity_poly.type
_entity_poly.pdbx_seq_one_letter_code
_entity_poly.pdbx_strand_id
1 'polypeptide(L)'
;MICLKCSSNIDENNPKSFIKCNGCNRPVHINSTCSDLTANEIKCFSELRPNNKRRIKYICLECDQGLHQLPKLLSLVKELREEISQLKELNKSSSTNLSTINQNNNLISTTAFEEIIHEISERNKRANNFILYNSKDQFDSKQDRIEHDTCLVKTLLADLNIQEQEVNPIRLGKFDRTKQSLSRPIKVQLSSKQDVLTVITKFKKLKESPNYASLSVFFDRTPRQSAFYKSVKRDLDTRIQNSETNLRIKYHNGVPTIVSEN
;
A
#
# COMPACT_ATOMS: atom_id res chain seq x y z
N MET A 1 -30.06 42.63 -44.44
CA MET A 1 -29.81 41.28 -43.86
C MET A 1 -28.65 40.63 -44.62
N ILE A 2 -27.92 39.67 -44.04
CA ILE A 2 -26.83 38.96 -44.75
C ILE A 2 -27.26 37.55 -45.10
N CYS A 3 -27.06 37.14 -46.36
CA CYS A 3 -27.37 35.79 -46.82
C CYS A 3 -26.45 34.75 -46.16
N LEU A 4 -27.03 33.67 -45.63
CA LEU A 4 -26.29 32.59 -44.98
C LEU A 4 -25.24 31.94 -45.90
N LYS A 5 -25.53 31.80 -47.20
CA LYS A 5 -24.68 31.01 -48.13
C LYS A 5 -23.60 31.85 -48.83
N CYS A 6 -23.92 33.08 -49.23
CA CYS A 6 -22.99 33.92 -50.01
C CYS A 6 -22.49 35.16 -49.26
N SER A 7 -22.91 35.36 -48.00
CA SER A 7 -22.54 36.50 -47.15
C SER A 7 -22.80 37.88 -47.77
N SER A 8 -23.60 37.96 -48.83
CA SER A 8 -23.96 39.20 -49.51
C SER A 8 -25.24 39.80 -48.94
N ASN A 9 -25.45 41.10 -49.18
CA ASN A 9 -26.60 41.83 -48.65
C ASN A 9 -27.92 41.35 -49.28
N ILE A 10 -28.96 41.28 -48.45
CA ILE A 10 -30.35 40.96 -48.80
C ILE A 10 -31.18 42.22 -48.63
N ASP A 11 -31.92 42.57 -49.68
CA ASP A 11 -32.88 43.68 -49.66
C ASP A 11 -34.12 43.30 -48.82
N GLU A 12 -34.20 43.88 -47.63
CA GLU A 12 -35.26 43.61 -46.67
C GLU A 12 -36.62 44.16 -47.12
N ASN A 13 -36.62 45.16 -48.01
CA ASN A 13 -37.85 45.77 -48.52
C ASN A 13 -38.52 44.92 -49.61
N ASN A 14 -37.82 43.89 -50.11
CA ASN A 14 -38.33 42.97 -51.11
C ASN A 14 -38.52 41.55 -50.53
N PRO A 15 -39.73 41.18 -50.06
CA PRO A 15 -40.00 39.87 -49.49
C PRO A 15 -39.90 38.72 -50.51
N LYS A 16 -39.76 39.03 -51.80
CA LYS A 16 -39.50 38.03 -52.86
C LYS A 16 -38.01 37.78 -53.11
N SER A 17 -37.11 38.47 -52.41
CA SER A 17 -35.66 38.37 -52.61
C SER A 17 -34.97 37.33 -51.73
N PHE A 18 -35.60 36.91 -50.62
CA PHE A 18 -35.03 35.93 -49.68
C PHE A 18 -36.09 35.03 -49.02
N ILE A 19 -35.64 33.87 -48.54
CA ILE A 19 -36.39 32.94 -47.69
C ILE A 19 -35.61 32.71 -46.39
N LYS A 20 -36.29 32.46 -45.27
CA LYS A 20 -35.63 32.15 -43.99
C LYS A 20 -35.62 30.64 -43.74
N CYS A 21 -34.48 30.12 -43.28
CA CYS A 21 -34.42 28.75 -42.79
C CYS A 21 -35.30 28.61 -41.55
N ASN A 22 -36.22 27.64 -41.53
CA ASN A 22 -37.09 27.38 -40.38
C ASN A 22 -36.35 26.76 -39.18
N GLY A 23 -35.10 26.31 -39.37
CA GLY A 23 -34.24 25.81 -38.28
C GLY A 23 -33.49 26.92 -37.56
N CYS A 24 -32.73 27.74 -38.28
CA CYS A 24 -31.88 28.78 -37.68
C CYS A 24 -32.38 30.22 -37.86
N ASN A 25 -33.51 30.42 -38.55
CA ASN A 25 -34.11 31.72 -38.89
C ASN A 25 -33.20 32.67 -39.69
N ARG A 26 -32.08 32.17 -40.23
CA ARG A 26 -31.17 32.96 -41.05
C ARG A 26 -31.70 33.08 -42.48
N PRO A 27 -31.57 34.26 -43.11
CA PRO A 27 -32.10 34.52 -44.44
C PRO A 27 -31.16 33.98 -45.53
N VAL A 28 -31.73 33.57 -46.66
CA VAL A 28 -31.03 33.01 -47.81
C VAL A 28 -31.64 33.59 -49.08
N HIS A 29 -30.81 34.03 -50.04
CA HIS A 29 -31.33 34.53 -51.32
C HIS A 29 -32.14 33.46 -52.06
N ILE A 30 -33.24 33.90 -52.68
CA ILE A 30 -34.09 33.07 -53.54
C ILE A 30 -33.47 32.98 -54.94
N ASN A 31 -32.28 32.39 -55.02
CA ASN A 31 -31.65 32.03 -56.29
C ASN A 31 -31.12 30.60 -56.19
N SER A 32 -30.85 30.01 -57.36
CA SER A 32 -30.37 28.63 -57.47
C SER A 32 -29.00 28.43 -56.81
N THR A 33 -28.21 29.49 -56.63
CA THR A 33 -26.88 29.41 -55.99
C THR A 33 -26.97 29.41 -54.47
N CYS A 34 -27.91 30.14 -53.87
CA CYS A 34 -27.99 30.33 -52.42
C CYS A 34 -29.01 29.38 -51.75
N SER A 35 -30.16 29.17 -52.38
CA SER A 35 -31.24 28.36 -51.80
C SER A 35 -31.33 26.95 -52.37
N ASP A 36 -30.66 26.68 -53.49
CA ASP A 36 -30.76 25.44 -54.27
C ASP A 36 -32.22 25.12 -54.71
N LEU A 37 -33.13 26.11 -54.65
CA LEU A 37 -34.52 25.99 -55.06
C LEU A 37 -34.72 26.38 -56.52
N THR A 38 -35.57 25.65 -57.22
CA THR A 38 -36.07 26.00 -58.55
C THR A 38 -37.16 27.07 -58.48
N ALA A 39 -37.36 27.81 -59.59
CA ALA A 39 -38.41 28.83 -59.68
C ALA A 39 -39.83 28.31 -59.41
N ASN A 40 -40.07 27.01 -59.59
CA ASN A 40 -41.36 26.39 -59.30
C ASN A 40 -41.53 26.09 -57.81
N GLU A 41 -40.47 25.62 -57.13
CA GLU A 41 -40.48 25.35 -55.68
C GLU A 41 -40.63 26.65 -54.88
N ILE A 42 -39.96 27.71 -55.32
CA ILE A 42 -40.06 29.06 -54.76
C ILE A 42 -41.53 29.52 -54.72
N LYS A 43 -42.31 29.29 -55.78
CA LYS A 43 -43.73 29.68 -55.84
C LYS A 43 -44.63 28.93 -54.84
N CYS A 44 -44.12 27.84 -54.25
CA CYS A 44 -44.89 27.02 -53.32
C CYS A 44 -44.75 27.45 -51.86
N PHE A 45 -43.86 28.38 -51.51
CA PHE A 45 -43.75 28.89 -50.14
C PHE A 45 -44.87 29.89 -49.83
N SER A 46 -45.52 29.72 -48.67
CA SER A 46 -46.67 30.54 -48.23
C SER A 46 -46.32 32.02 -48.06
N GLU A 47 -45.07 32.32 -47.71
CA GLU A 47 -44.54 33.70 -47.58
C GLU A 47 -44.49 34.43 -48.94
N LEU A 48 -44.46 33.68 -50.04
CA LEU A 48 -44.41 34.21 -51.40
C LEU A 48 -45.77 34.14 -52.12
N ARG A 49 -46.75 33.42 -51.54
CA ARG A 49 -48.10 33.26 -52.10
C ARG A 49 -49.15 33.16 -50.97
N PRO A 50 -49.87 34.26 -50.66
CA PRO A 50 -50.80 34.33 -49.52
C PRO A 50 -51.96 33.30 -49.56
N ASN A 51 -52.37 32.87 -50.75
CA ASN A 51 -53.49 31.93 -50.93
C ASN A 51 -53.07 30.44 -50.97
N ASN A 52 -51.82 30.12 -50.64
CA ASN A 52 -51.37 28.73 -50.65
C ASN A 52 -51.70 28.02 -49.32
N LYS A 53 -52.48 26.94 -49.37
CA LYS A 53 -52.83 26.12 -48.20
C LYS A 53 -51.67 25.23 -47.71
N ARG A 54 -50.58 25.09 -48.48
CA ARG A 54 -49.43 24.26 -48.12
C ARG A 54 -48.47 25.03 -47.21
N ARG A 55 -48.14 24.43 -46.05
CA ARG A 55 -47.11 24.93 -45.11
C ARG A 55 -45.77 24.25 -45.43
N ILE A 56 -45.06 24.78 -46.41
CA ILE A 56 -43.73 24.28 -46.79
C ILE A 56 -42.69 24.93 -45.89
N LYS A 57 -41.76 24.13 -45.37
CA LYS A 57 -40.62 24.60 -44.59
C LYS A 57 -39.36 24.52 -45.43
N TYR A 58 -38.52 25.54 -45.34
CA TYR A 58 -37.17 25.55 -45.90
C TYR A 58 -36.16 25.32 -44.78
N ILE A 59 -35.26 24.37 -44.96
CA ILE A 59 -34.17 24.05 -44.01
C ILE A 59 -32.86 24.18 -44.77
N CYS A 60 -31.91 24.96 -44.25
CA CYS A 60 -30.58 25.05 -44.84
C CYS A 60 -29.77 23.77 -44.56
N LEU A 61 -28.74 23.53 -45.37
CA LEU A 61 -27.88 22.35 -45.26
C LEU A 61 -27.28 22.15 -43.85
N GLU A 62 -26.88 23.23 -43.17
CA GLU A 62 -26.35 23.15 -41.80
C GLU A 62 -27.40 22.63 -40.80
N CYS A 63 -28.63 23.12 -40.91
CA CYS A 63 -29.73 22.68 -40.04
C CYS A 63 -30.15 21.24 -40.36
N ASP A 64 -30.14 20.85 -41.63
CA ASP A 64 -30.46 19.49 -42.06
C ASP A 64 -29.43 18.48 -41.54
N GLN A 65 -28.14 18.80 -41.68
CA GLN A 65 -27.04 18.00 -41.11
C GLN A 65 -27.15 17.91 -39.58
N GLY A 66 -27.49 19.02 -38.90
CA GLY A 66 -27.73 19.02 -37.46
C GLY A 66 -28.88 18.10 -37.04
N LEU A 67 -29.98 18.07 -37.82
CA LEU A 67 -31.11 17.17 -37.58
C LEU A 67 -30.72 15.70 -37.72
N HIS A 68 -29.85 15.37 -38.67
CA HIS A 68 -29.33 14.01 -38.84
C HIS A 68 -28.41 13.56 -37.70
N GLN A 69 -27.72 14.48 -37.02
CA GLN A 69 -26.85 14.17 -35.88
C GLN A 69 -27.62 14.02 -34.55
N LEU A 70 -28.83 14.58 -34.45
CA LEU A 70 -29.62 14.61 -33.22
C LEU A 70 -29.93 13.21 -32.64
N PRO A 71 -30.30 12.18 -33.43
CA PRO A 71 -30.54 10.83 -32.91
C PRO A 71 -29.29 10.21 -32.27
N LYS A 72 -28.11 10.42 -32.86
CA LYS A 72 -26.83 9.92 -32.34
C LYS A 72 -26.42 10.64 -31.05
N LEU A 73 -26.67 11.93 -30.95
CA LEU A 73 -26.43 12.67 -29.71
C LEU A 73 -27.36 12.18 -28.59
N LEU A 74 -28.64 11.90 -28.91
CA LEU A 74 -29.59 11.36 -27.95
C LEU A 74 -29.22 9.97 -27.44
N SER A 75 -28.66 9.09 -28.29
CA SER A 75 -28.18 7.78 -27.84
C SER A 75 -26.98 7.93 -26.91
N LEU A 76 -26.01 8.77 -27.26
CA LEU A 76 -24.83 9.01 -26.44
C LEU A 76 -25.19 9.60 -25.07
N VAL A 77 -26.16 10.52 -25.01
CA VAL A 77 -26.64 11.09 -23.73
C VAL A 77 -27.32 10.03 -22.87
N LYS A 78 -28.01 9.03 -23.46
CA LYS A 78 -28.59 7.92 -22.71
C LYS A 78 -27.50 7.00 -22.14
N GLU A 79 -26.52 6.62 -22.96
CA GLU A 79 -25.39 5.79 -22.54
C GLU A 79 -24.61 6.46 -21.39
N LEU A 80 -24.26 7.74 -21.52
CA LEU A 80 -23.58 8.49 -20.46
C LEU A 80 -24.39 8.57 -19.17
N ARG A 81 -25.72 8.70 -19.25
CA ARG A 81 -26.60 8.70 -18.06
C ARG A 81 -26.63 7.33 -17.38
N GLU A 82 -26.57 6.27 -18.16
CA GLU A 82 -26.54 4.90 -17.66
C GLU A 82 -25.20 4.62 -16.97
N GLU A 83 -24.07 4.98 -17.60
CA GLU A 83 -22.73 4.89 -16.99
C GLU A 83 -22.64 5.70 -15.68
N ILE A 84 -23.15 6.94 -15.66
CA ILE A 84 -23.18 7.75 -14.42
C ILE A 84 -24.02 7.07 -13.34
N SER A 85 -25.15 6.46 -13.70
CA SER A 85 -25.99 5.74 -12.74
C SER A 85 -25.26 4.52 -12.19
N GLN A 86 -24.63 3.72 -13.04
CA GLN A 86 -23.83 2.55 -12.66
C GLN A 86 -22.65 2.96 -11.76
N LEU A 87 -21.92 4.02 -12.09
CA LEU A 87 -20.81 4.53 -11.28
C LEU A 87 -21.28 5.03 -9.91
N LYS A 88 -22.44 5.68 -9.84
CA LYS A 88 -23.03 6.12 -8.56
C LYS A 88 -23.45 4.94 -7.70
N GLU A 89 -24.03 3.89 -8.29
CA GLU A 89 -24.38 2.66 -7.57
C GLU A 89 -23.13 1.92 -7.07
N LEU A 90 -22.11 1.76 -7.90
CA LEU A 90 -20.83 1.16 -7.51
C LEU A 90 -20.16 1.93 -6.37
N ASN A 91 -20.18 3.27 -6.42
CA ASN A 91 -19.68 4.10 -5.34
C ASN A 91 -20.52 3.95 -4.06
N LYS A 92 -21.84 3.85 -4.16
CA LYS A 92 -22.72 3.64 -3.00
C LYS A 92 -22.48 2.27 -2.36
N SER A 93 -22.33 1.22 -3.16
CA SER A 93 -21.99 -0.14 -2.71
C SER A 93 -20.59 -0.20 -2.08
N SER A 94 -19.61 0.47 -2.67
CA SER A 94 -18.26 0.58 -2.11
C SER A 94 -18.25 1.37 -0.79
N SER A 95 -19.02 2.45 -0.72
CA SER A 95 -19.14 3.29 0.49
C SER A 95 -19.85 2.56 1.64
N THR A 96 -20.88 1.78 1.33
CA THR A 96 -21.60 0.95 2.31
C THR A 96 -20.76 -0.25 2.78
N ASN A 97 -19.98 -0.86 1.88
CA ASN A 97 -18.99 -1.86 2.26
C ASN A 97 -17.91 -1.25 3.16
N LEU A 98 -17.40 -0.05 2.88
CA LEU A 98 -16.42 0.63 3.72
C LEU A 98 -16.97 0.99 5.11
N SER A 99 -18.22 1.46 5.21
CA SER A 99 -18.83 1.76 6.51
C SER A 99 -19.13 0.49 7.33
N THR A 100 -19.51 -0.61 6.68
CA THR A 100 -19.74 -1.91 7.34
C THR A 100 -18.42 -2.58 7.75
N ILE A 101 -17.36 -2.44 6.94
CA ILE A 101 -15.99 -2.89 7.25
C ILE A 101 -15.41 -2.09 8.42
N ASN A 102 -15.65 -0.77 8.51
CA ASN A 102 -15.20 0.06 9.62
C ASN A 102 -15.96 -0.20 10.94
N GLN A 103 -17.20 -0.71 10.88
CA GLN A 103 -17.98 -1.06 12.08
C GLN A 103 -17.63 -2.45 12.63
N ASN A 104 -17.15 -3.37 11.79
CA ASN A 104 -16.88 -4.75 12.18
C ASN A 104 -15.38 -5.07 12.38
N ASN A 105 -14.48 -4.16 11.98
CA ASN A 105 -13.06 -4.33 12.24
C ASN A 105 -12.68 -3.69 13.57
N ASN A 106 -12.08 -4.49 14.45
CA ASN A 106 -11.08 -4.01 15.41
C ASN A 106 -9.96 -3.33 14.62
N LEU A 107 -10.19 -2.09 14.16
CA LEU A 107 -9.21 -1.27 13.47
C LEU A 107 -8.04 -1.12 14.43
N ILE A 108 -6.94 -1.80 14.11
CA ILE A 108 -5.66 -1.61 14.79
C ILE A 108 -5.39 -0.11 14.71
N SER A 109 -5.32 0.55 15.86
CA SER A 109 -5.02 1.98 15.95
C SER A 109 -3.79 2.30 15.10
N THR A 110 -3.74 3.47 14.46
CA THR A 110 -2.57 3.94 13.71
C THR A 110 -1.29 3.86 14.54
N THR A 111 -1.39 4.13 15.85
CA THR A 111 -0.28 3.95 16.80
C THR A 111 0.15 2.49 16.94
N ALA A 112 -0.80 1.56 17.03
CA ALA A 112 -0.50 0.13 17.12
C ALA A 112 0.08 -0.43 15.81
N PHE A 113 -0.30 0.13 14.66
CA PHE A 113 0.31 -0.22 13.38
C PHE A 113 1.76 0.26 13.30
N GLU A 114 2.05 1.49 13.72
CA GLU A 114 3.41 2.04 13.78
C GLU A 114 4.30 1.23 14.74
N GLU A 115 3.77 0.83 15.89
CA GLU A 115 4.48 -0.06 16.83
C GLU A 115 4.84 -1.41 16.21
N ILE A 116 3.98 -1.97 15.35
CA ILE A 116 4.25 -3.21 14.64
C ILE A 116 5.37 -3.01 13.61
N ILE A 117 5.33 -1.93 12.84
CA ILE A 117 6.37 -1.60 11.86
C ILE A 117 7.72 -1.40 12.55
N HIS A 118 7.74 -0.62 13.62
CA HIS A 118 8.95 -0.38 14.41
C HIS A 118 9.53 -1.69 14.97
N GLU A 119 8.68 -2.58 15.49
CA GLU A 119 9.10 -3.89 15.99
C GLU A 119 9.69 -4.77 14.88
N ILE A 120 9.11 -4.78 13.67
CA ILE A 120 9.64 -5.53 12.53
C ILE A 120 11.02 -4.98 12.12
N SER A 121 11.16 -3.65 12.06
CA SER A 121 12.42 -2.98 11.76
C SER A 121 13.52 -3.33 12.78
N GLU A 122 13.20 -3.25 14.08
CA GLU A 122 14.15 -3.60 15.15
C GLU A 122 14.54 -5.09 15.11
N ARG A 123 13.61 -6.00 14.81
CA ARG A 123 13.94 -7.42 14.63
C ARG A 123 14.91 -7.64 13.49
N ASN A 124 14.74 -6.94 12.37
CA ASN A 124 15.64 -7.06 11.23
C ASN A 124 17.05 -6.56 11.57
N LYS A 125 17.16 -5.42 12.27
CA LYS A 125 18.47 -4.90 12.73
C LYS A 125 19.18 -5.85 13.72
N ARG A 126 18.43 -6.60 14.52
CA ARG A 126 18.96 -7.53 15.52
C ARG A 126 19.15 -8.96 15.02
N ALA A 127 18.62 -9.29 13.84
CA ALA A 127 18.62 -10.65 13.30
C ALA A 127 20.03 -11.23 13.10
N ASN A 128 21.00 -10.36 12.87
CA ASN A 128 22.40 -10.70 12.68
C ASN A 128 23.20 -10.71 14.00
N ASN A 129 22.55 -10.52 15.14
CA ASN A 129 23.22 -10.46 16.43
C ASN A 129 22.90 -11.69 17.28
N PHE A 130 23.89 -12.14 18.05
CA PHE A 130 23.68 -13.03 19.18
C PHE A 130 24.32 -12.46 20.44
N ILE A 131 23.79 -12.87 21.59
CA ILE A 131 24.27 -12.47 22.90
C ILE A 131 24.87 -13.70 23.61
N LEU A 132 26.12 -13.56 24.01
CA LEU A 132 26.84 -14.54 24.81
C LEU A 132 26.83 -14.11 26.28
N TYR A 133 26.42 -15.03 27.16
CA TYR A 133 26.38 -14.85 28.61
C TYR A 133 27.44 -15.69 29.30
N ASN A 134 27.77 -15.28 30.53
CA ASN A 134 28.68 -15.97 31.45
C ASN A 134 30.15 -16.06 30.98
N SER A 135 30.57 -15.18 30.07
CA SER A 135 31.99 -15.02 29.74
C SER A 135 32.69 -14.19 30.81
N LYS A 136 33.86 -14.64 31.30
CA LYS A 136 34.65 -13.91 32.32
C LYS A 136 34.83 -12.45 31.93
N ASP A 137 34.57 -11.51 32.84
CA ASP A 137 34.64 -10.04 32.61
C ASP A 137 35.69 -9.36 33.51
N GLN A 138 36.58 -10.15 34.12
CA GLN A 138 37.58 -9.68 35.07
C GLN A 138 38.95 -9.62 34.38
N PHE A 139 39.31 -8.44 33.89
CA PHE A 139 40.59 -8.16 33.25
C PHE A 139 41.15 -6.85 33.77
N ASP A 140 42.47 -6.78 33.91
CA ASP A 140 43.16 -5.61 34.45
C ASP A 140 43.15 -4.43 33.47
N SER A 141 43.26 -4.70 32.16
CA SER A 141 43.20 -3.68 31.13
C SER A 141 41.98 -3.82 30.20
N LYS A 142 41.60 -2.70 29.57
CA LYS A 142 40.57 -2.69 28.53
C LYS A 142 40.99 -3.51 27.31
N GLN A 143 42.28 -3.50 26.97
CA GLN A 143 42.83 -4.14 25.79
C GLN A 143 42.78 -5.66 25.93
N ASP A 144 43.26 -6.20 27.06
CA ASP A 144 43.25 -7.64 27.32
C ASP A 144 41.83 -8.21 27.28
N ARG A 145 40.85 -7.45 27.75
CA ARG A 145 39.44 -7.83 27.66
C ARG A 145 38.96 -7.92 26.22
N ILE A 146 39.28 -6.93 25.39
CA ILE A 146 38.87 -6.91 23.97
C ILE A 146 39.52 -8.09 23.25
N GLU A 147 40.80 -8.34 23.50
CA GLU A 147 41.55 -9.44 22.90
C GLU A 147 40.98 -10.80 23.33
N HIS A 148 40.72 -10.99 24.63
CA HIS A 148 40.09 -12.20 25.14
C HIS A 148 38.70 -12.42 24.53
N ASP A 149 37.85 -11.40 24.52
CA ASP A 149 36.49 -11.50 23.98
C ASP A 149 36.51 -11.81 22.48
N THR A 150 37.42 -11.18 21.75
CA THR A 150 37.62 -11.42 20.30
C THR A 150 38.14 -12.83 20.05
N CYS A 151 39.13 -13.28 20.82
CA CYS A 151 39.67 -14.63 20.74
C CYS A 151 38.58 -15.68 21.01
N LEU A 152 37.84 -15.53 22.11
CA LEU A 152 36.77 -16.44 22.50
C LEU A 152 35.70 -16.56 21.41
N VAL A 153 35.26 -15.44 20.83
CA VAL A 153 34.24 -15.46 19.78
C VAL A 153 34.80 -16.07 18.49
N LYS A 154 36.03 -15.75 18.10
CA LYS A 154 36.66 -16.35 16.91
C LYS A 154 36.82 -17.86 17.05
N THR A 155 37.28 -18.36 18.19
CA THR A 155 37.37 -19.81 18.46
C THR A 155 36.00 -20.47 18.39
N LEU A 156 34.99 -19.86 19.01
CA LEU A 156 33.61 -20.37 18.96
C LEU A 156 33.06 -20.45 17.53
N LEU A 157 33.33 -19.45 16.69
CA LEU A 157 32.88 -19.46 15.29
C LEU A 157 33.65 -20.50 14.47
N ALA A 158 34.96 -20.63 14.70
CA ALA A 158 35.80 -21.63 14.04
C ALA A 158 35.33 -23.07 14.34
N ASP A 159 35.03 -23.38 15.61
CA ASP A 159 34.50 -24.69 16.03
C ASP A 159 33.15 -25.03 15.40
N LEU A 160 32.40 -24.01 14.97
CA LEU A 160 31.13 -24.16 14.26
C LEU A 160 31.27 -24.15 12.73
N ASN A 161 32.50 -24.04 12.22
CA ASN A 161 32.83 -23.86 10.79
C ASN A 161 32.19 -22.61 10.18
N ILE A 162 32.11 -21.52 10.95
CA ILE A 162 31.61 -20.21 10.50
C ILE A 162 32.80 -19.32 10.19
N GLN A 163 32.88 -18.85 8.95
CA GLN A 163 33.94 -17.96 8.47
C GLN A 163 33.44 -16.52 8.50
N GLU A 164 33.89 -15.73 9.47
CA GLU A 164 33.58 -14.30 9.59
C GLU A 164 34.89 -13.51 9.51
N GLN A 165 34.94 -12.53 8.60
CA GLN A 165 36.17 -11.77 8.34
C GLN A 165 36.54 -10.85 9.52
N GLU A 166 35.55 -10.13 10.04
CA GLU A 166 35.72 -9.20 11.14
C GLU A 166 34.67 -9.46 12.22
N VAL A 167 35.16 -9.64 13.45
CA VAL A 167 34.30 -9.83 14.63
C VAL A 167 34.64 -8.73 15.61
N ASN A 168 33.62 -7.95 15.99
CA ASN A 168 33.74 -6.85 16.94
C ASN A 168 32.80 -7.11 18.13
N PRO A 169 33.20 -7.92 19.13
CA PRO A 169 32.38 -8.19 20.29
C PRO A 169 32.26 -6.96 21.20
N ILE A 170 31.04 -6.65 21.64
CA ILE A 170 30.75 -5.49 22.49
C ILE A 170 30.05 -5.95 23.77
N ARG A 171 30.63 -5.64 24.93
CA ARG A 171 29.95 -5.91 26.21
C ARG A 171 28.79 -4.95 26.44
N LEU A 172 27.67 -5.51 26.90
CA LEU A 172 26.45 -4.79 27.20
C LEU A 172 26.42 -4.37 28.67
N GLY A 173 26.07 -3.10 28.92
CA GLY A 173 25.89 -2.55 30.26
C GLY A 173 27.15 -1.92 30.87
N LYS A 174 26.95 -1.24 32.01
CA LYS A 174 28.02 -0.59 32.75
C LYS A 174 28.83 -1.62 33.53
N PHE A 175 30.16 -1.47 33.51
CA PHE A 175 31.03 -2.29 34.33
C PHE A 175 30.80 -1.96 35.81
N ASP A 176 30.59 -2.99 36.63
CA ASP A 176 30.33 -2.86 38.05
C ASP A 176 31.31 -3.75 38.82
N ARG A 177 32.31 -3.12 39.45
CA ARG A 177 33.34 -3.82 40.25
C ARG A 177 32.76 -4.52 41.47
N THR A 178 31.59 -4.11 41.96
CA THR A 178 30.96 -4.68 43.16
C THR A 178 30.23 -5.99 42.88
N LYS A 179 29.90 -6.26 41.60
CA LYS A 179 29.15 -7.45 41.16
C LYS A 179 30.06 -8.42 40.42
N GLN A 180 31.15 -8.84 41.05
CA GLN A 180 32.12 -9.77 40.47
C GLN A 180 31.52 -11.08 39.95
N SER A 181 30.39 -11.54 40.50
CA SER A 181 29.70 -12.76 40.08
C SER A 181 28.86 -12.60 38.81
N LEU A 182 28.54 -11.37 38.39
CA LEU A 182 27.67 -11.10 37.24
C LEU A 182 28.50 -10.53 36.09
N SER A 183 28.98 -11.44 35.24
CA SER A 183 29.70 -11.06 34.02
C SER A 183 28.78 -10.39 33.02
N ARG A 184 29.21 -9.26 32.43
CA ARG A 184 28.40 -8.56 31.42
C ARG A 184 28.26 -9.41 30.15
N PRO A 185 27.07 -9.45 29.54
CA PRO A 185 26.86 -10.16 28.28
C PRO A 185 27.67 -9.53 27.15
N ILE A 186 28.12 -10.35 26.20
CA ILE A 186 28.79 -9.91 24.98
C ILE A 186 27.80 -9.97 23.83
N LYS A 187 27.58 -8.84 23.16
CA LYS A 187 26.90 -8.77 21.87
C LYS A 187 27.91 -9.02 20.76
N VAL A 188 27.56 -9.93 19.86
CA VAL A 188 28.31 -10.20 18.63
C VAL A 188 27.37 -9.98 17.45
N GLN A 189 27.86 -9.28 16.43
CA GLN A 189 27.17 -9.08 15.16
C GLN A 189 27.91 -9.85 14.07
N LEU A 190 27.19 -10.65 13.31
CA LEU A 190 27.68 -11.40 12.16
C LEU A 190 27.18 -10.77 10.86
N SER A 191 27.77 -11.17 9.74
CA SER A 191 27.30 -10.72 8.42
C SER A 191 26.00 -11.43 8.00
N SER A 192 25.79 -12.67 8.47
CA SER A 192 24.68 -13.54 8.05
C SER A 192 23.78 -13.95 9.21
N LYS A 193 22.46 -13.77 9.02
CA LYS A 193 21.42 -14.31 9.91
C LYS A 193 21.48 -15.84 10.02
N GLN A 194 21.86 -16.54 8.96
CA GLN A 194 21.94 -18.01 8.96
C GLN A 194 23.07 -18.51 9.87
N ASP A 195 24.15 -17.74 9.97
CA ASP A 195 25.26 -18.08 10.85
C ASP A 195 24.85 -17.90 12.31
N VAL A 196 24.11 -16.84 12.63
CA VAL A 196 23.50 -16.66 13.96
C VAL A 196 22.59 -17.84 14.34
N LEU A 197 21.74 -18.29 13.40
CA LEU A 197 20.89 -19.47 13.61
C LEU A 197 21.74 -20.73 13.84
N THR A 198 22.82 -20.89 13.08
CA THR A 198 23.76 -22.01 13.21
C THR A 198 24.44 -21.99 14.58
N VAL A 199 24.92 -20.83 15.03
CA VAL A 199 25.45 -20.65 16.38
C VAL A 199 24.44 -21.12 17.41
N ILE A 200 23.24 -20.55 17.43
CA ILE A 200 22.28 -20.83 18.50
C ILE A 200 21.79 -22.29 18.51
N THR A 201 21.62 -22.90 17.33
CA THR A 201 21.15 -24.28 17.21
C THR A 201 22.22 -25.30 17.57
N LYS A 202 23.47 -25.10 17.11
CA LYS A 202 24.58 -26.02 17.33
C LYS A 202 25.30 -25.79 18.65
N PHE A 203 25.15 -24.64 19.29
CA PHE A 203 25.82 -24.31 20.56
C PHE A 203 25.52 -25.33 21.67
N LYS A 204 24.36 -25.98 21.66
CA LYS A 204 24.04 -27.04 22.62
C LYS A 204 25.06 -28.19 22.61
N LYS A 205 25.58 -28.55 21.42
CA LYS A 205 26.62 -29.59 21.28
C LYS A 205 27.97 -29.09 21.81
N LEU A 206 28.28 -27.82 21.61
CA LEU A 206 29.52 -27.23 22.13
C LEU A 206 29.58 -27.22 23.65
N LYS A 207 28.44 -27.19 24.35
CA LYS A 207 28.39 -27.26 25.82
C LYS A 207 28.97 -28.55 26.41
N GLU A 208 29.12 -29.60 25.60
CA GLU A 208 29.79 -30.85 26.02
C GLU A 208 31.29 -30.62 26.25
N SER A 209 31.88 -29.62 25.58
CA SER A 209 33.27 -29.23 25.79
C SER A 209 33.43 -28.39 27.06
N PRO A 210 34.47 -28.63 27.88
CA PRO A 210 34.71 -27.89 29.13
C PRO A 210 34.90 -26.38 28.91
N ASN A 211 35.35 -25.99 27.71
CA ASN A 211 35.56 -24.58 27.33
C ASN A 211 34.26 -23.78 27.21
N TYR A 212 33.12 -24.43 26.95
CA TYR A 212 31.84 -23.75 26.69
C TYR A 212 30.72 -24.13 27.67
N ALA A 213 30.99 -25.07 28.59
CA ALA A 213 29.99 -25.60 29.51
C ALA A 213 29.26 -24.52 30.34
N SER A 214 29.98 -23.48 30.79
CA SER A 214 29.41 -22.37 31.58
C SER A 214 28.74 -21.29 30.73
N LEU A 215 29.05 -21.24 29.43
CA LEU A 215 28.57 -20.21 28.52
C LEU A 215 27.14 -20.49 28.08
N SER A 216 26.43 -19.42 27.69
CA SER A 216 25.11 -19.54 27.09
C SER A 216 24.93 -18.53 25.97
N VAL A 217 24.36 -18.97 24.85
CA VAL A 217 24.12 -18.12 23.69
C VAL A 217 22.62 -17.99 23.43
N PHE A 218 22.17 -16.76 23.18
CA PHE A 218 20.79 -16.44 22.86
C PHE A 218 20.70 -15.44 21.71
N PHE A 219 19.54 -15.39 21.06
CA PHE A 219 19.21 -14.32 20.12
C PHE A 219 19.21 -12.95 20.82
N ASP A 220 19.64 -11.91 20.10
CA ASP A 220 19.41 -10.51 20.50
C ASP A 220 17.93 -10.17 20.30
N ARG A 221 17.17 -10.24 21.40
CA ARG A 221 15.71 -10.03 21.39
C ARG A 221 15.37 -8.56 21.54
N THR A 222 14.29 -8.13 20.89
CA THR A 222 13.72 -6.80 21.14
C THR A 222 13.21 -6.70 22.59
N PRO A 223 13.02 -5.49 23.13
CA PRO A 223 12.37 -5.29 24.43
C PRO A 223 10.99 -5.96 24.51
N ARG A 224 10.19 -5.87 23.42
CA ARG A 224 8.87 -6.50 23.33
C ARG A 224 8.95 -8.03 23.37
N GLN A 225 9.88 -8.63 22.62
CA GLN A 225 10.13 -10.08 22.67
C GLN A 225 10.61 -10.54 24.06
N SER A 226 11.48 -9.75 24.69
CA SER A 226 11.99 -10.03 26.03
C SER A 226 10.90 -9.94 27.10
N ALA A 227 10.04 -8.92 27.04
CA ALA A 227 8.91 -8.75 27.93
C ALA A 227 7.89 -9.89 27.78
N PHE A 228 7.57 -10.27 26.54
CA PHE A 228 6.69 -11.40 26.25
C PHE A 228 7.26 -12.72 26.75
N TYR A 229 8.54 -12.99 26.52
CA TYR A 229 9.17 -14.19 27.07
C TYR A 229 9.12 -14.20 28.61
N LYS A 230 9.37 -13.06 29.27
CA LYS A 230 9.26 -12.93 30.73
C LYS A 230 7.84 -13.16 31.23
N SER A 231 6.80 -12.78 30.49
CA SER A 231 5.41 -13.07 30.90
C SER A 231 5.11 -14.56 30.78
N VAL A 232 5.53 -15.20 29.67
CA VAL A 232 5.37 -16.65 29.49
C VAL A 232 6.15 -17.43 30.55
N LYS A 233 7.36 -16.99 30.91
CA LYS A 233 8.15 -17.61 31.97
C LYS A 233 7.51 -17.47 33.35
N ARG A 234 6.94 -16.30 33.66
CA ARG A 234 6.17 -16.11 34.88
C ARG A 234 4.94 -17.03 34.95
N ASP A 235 4.19 -17.16 33.85
CA ASP A 235 3.06 -18.09 33.79
C ASP A 235 3.51 -19.53 34.04
N LEU A 236 4.60 -19.97 33.40
CA LEU A 236 5.17 -21.29 33.65
C LEU A 236 5.54 -21.49 35.12
N ASP A 237 6.23 -20.53 35.73
CA ASP A 237 6.66 -20.63 37.12
C ASP A 237 5.46 -20.68 38.08
N THR A 238 4.40 -19.91 37.82
CA THR A 238 3.13 -19.98 38.57
C THR A 238 2.48 -21.36 38.47
N ARG A 239 2.43 -21.95 37.27
CA ARG A 239 1.85 -23.29 37.08
C ARG A 239 2.65 -24.38 37.80
N ILE A 240 3.98 -24.29 37.74
CA ILE A 240 4.87 -25.18 38.50
C ILE A 240 4.62 -25.04 40.01
N GLN A 241 4.45 -23.81 40.51
CA GLN A 241 4.11 -23.56 41.91
C GLN A 241 2.73 -24.15 42.29
N ASN A 242 1.79 -24.17 41.34
CA ASN A 242 0.49 -24.83 41.48
C ASN A 242 0.55 -26.35 41.28
N SER A 243 1.75 -26.95 41.36
CA SER A 243 1.97 -28.40 41.24
C SER A 243 1.65 -29.01 39.86
N GLU A 244 1.54 -28.20 38.81
CA GLU A 244 1.56 -28.72 37.44
C GLU A 244 2.99 -29.20 37.11
N THR A 245 3.10 -30.45 36.69
CA THR A 245 4.39 -31.08 36.34
C THR A 245 4.54 -31.24 34.83
N ASN A 246 5.76 -31.53 34.38
CA ASN A 246 6.08 -31.78 32.96
C ASN A 246 5.80 -30.59 32.03
N LEU A 247 5.88 -29.34 32.50
CA LEU A 247 5.70 -28.16 31.67
C LEU A 247 7.05 -27.57 31.22
N ARG A 248 7.14 -27.16 29.95
CA ARG A 248 8.29 -26.40 29.44
C ARG A 248 7.87 -25.34 28.43
N ILE A 249 8.74 -24.34 28.22
CA ILE A 249 8.57 -23.39 27.12
C ILE A 249 9.17 -23.99 25.85
N LYS A 250 8.36 -24.14 24.81
CA LYS A 250 8.78 -24.51 23.46
C LYS A 250 8.42 -23.40 22.48
N TYR A 251 9.26 -23.21 21.47
CA TYR A 251 8.98 -22.26 20.40
C TYR A 251 8.21 -22.94 19.27
N HIS A 252 7.01 -22.45 18.97
CA HIS A 252 6.20 -22.86 17.82
C HIS A 252 6.10 -21.68 16.85
N ASN A 253 6.59 -21.85 15.62
CA ASN A 253 6.65 -20.79 14.60
C ASN A 253 7.29 -19.48 15.12
N GLY A 254 8.32 -19.60 15.96
CA GLY A 254 9.02 -18.46 16.55
C GLY A 254 8.32 -17.81 17.76
N VAL A 255 7.17 -18.33 18.20
CA VAL A 255 6.43 -17.85 19.37
C VAL A 255 6.67 -18.78 20.57
N PRO A 256 7.11 -18.27 21.74
CA PRO A 256 7.26 -19.08 22.95
C PRO A 256 5.89 -19.45 23.52
N THR A 257 5.67 -20.73 23.77
CA THR A 257 4.42 -21.29 24.30
C THR A 257 4.75 -22.34 25.36
N ILE A 258 3.93 -22.43 26.41
CA ILE A 258 4.05 -23.47 27.43
C ILE A 258 3.41 -24.75 26.87
N VAL A 259 4.15 -25.85 26.90
CA VAL A 259 3.70 -27.16 26.44
C VAL A 259 3.95 -28.19 27.53
N SER A 260 3.09 -29.19 27.61
CA SER A 260 3.31 -30.39 28.42
C SER A 260 4.23 -31.36 27.68
N GLU A 261 5.22 -31.91 28.37
CA GLU A 261 5.96 -33.09 27.94
C GLU A 261 5.09 -34.32 28.22
N ASN A 262 4.72 -35.03 27.15
CA ASN A 262 4.25 -36.41 27.23
C ASN A 262 5.43 -37.34 27.43
#